data_AF-A0A913WX49-F1
#
_entry.id   AF-A0A913WX49-F1
#
_cell.length_a   1.000
_cell.length_b   1.000
_cell.length_c   1.000
_cell.angle_alpha   90.00
_cell.angle_beta   90.00
_cell.angle_gamma   90.00
#
_symmetry.space_group_name_H-M   'P 1'
#
loop_
_entity.id
_entity.type
_entity.pdbx_description
1 polymer ?
#
loop_
_entity_poly.entity_id
_entity_poly.type
_entity_poly.pdbx_seq_one_letter_code
_entity_poly.pdbx_strand_id
1 'polypeptide(L)'
;MWFYFIAHCAYHFVRWFPKANRKAVRIVVVLFSLVFLFPQVYIAFFIERSKRYCDQPLLNISVSCIVFTFAMIAFSFLFAMMEPVPWQLKIAFHFFGFGSLLMGLVLFASSLDVIDCPKYVPELYYLCLSFGIFAILSAGFIIIMLPFWLVNYLWPDSVLNRRERRGVCYEPVKCCTCLWHI
;
A
#
# COMPACT_ATOMS: atom_id res chain seq x y z
N MET A 1 -1.76 5.03 4.30
CA MET A 1 -0.63 4.67 3.42
C MET A 1 -0.52 3.19 3.19
N TRP A 2 -0.84 2.37 4.19
CA TRP A 2 -0.73 0.92 4.11
C TRP A 2 -1.43 0.32 2.88
N PHE A 3 -2.65 0.79 2.56
CA PHE A 3 -3.38 0.33 1.37
C PHE A 3 -2.62 0.61 0.06
N TYR A 4 -2.01 1.79 -0.05
CA TYR A 4 -1.16 2.14 -1.19
C TYR A 4 0.10 1.27 -1.22
N PHE A 5 0.75 1.10 -0.07
CA PHE A 5 1.98 0.32 0.04
C PHE A 5 1.78 -1.13 -0.40
N ILE A 6 0.70 -1.81 0.03
CA ILE A 6 0.44 -3.20 -0.35
C ILE A 6 0.23 -3.35 -1.86
N ALA A 7 -0.56 -2.47 -2.48
CA ALA A 7 -0.74 -2.49 -3.94
C ALA A 7 0.57 -2.20 -4.69
N HIS A 8 1.41 -1.32 -4.15
CA HIS A 8 2.74 -1.04 -4.69
C HIS A 8 3.67 -2.26 -4.59
N CYS A 9 3.68 -2.93 -3.43
CA CYS A 9 4.41 -4.19 -3.22
C CYS A 9 3.92 -5.28 -4.18
N ALA A 10 2.61 -5.45 -4.35
CA ALA A 10 2.04 -6.39 -5.31
C ALA A 10 2.51 -6.12 -6.75
N TYR A 11 2.54 -4.86 -7.18
CA TYR A 11 3.06 -4.44 -8.49
C TYR A 11 4.51 -4.88 -8.69
N HIS A 12 5.39 -4.63 -7.72
CA HIS A 12 6.82 -4.97 -7.81
C HIS A 12 7.07 -6.47 -7.67
N PHE A 13 6.37 -7.14 -6.75
CA PHE A 13 6.52 -8.56 -6.48
C PHE A 13 6.22 -9.42 -7.71
N VAL A 14 5.09 -9.20 -8.40
CA VAL A 14 4.75 -9.94 -9.63
C VAL A 14 5.83 -9.75 -10.71
N ARG A 15 6.42 -8.56 -10.80
CA ARG A 15 7.42 -8.20 -11.82
C ARG A 15 8.81 -8.74 -11.53
N TRP A 16 9.07 -9.17 -10.29
CA TRP A 16 10.33 -9.80 -9.92
C TRP A 16 10.49 -11.19 -10.58
N PHE A 17 9.37 -11.86 -10.87
CA PHE A 17 9.38 -13.18 -11.51
C PHE A 17 9.48 -13.12 -13.04
N PRO A 18 10.07 -14.14 -13.70
CA PRO A 18 10.09 -14.26 -15.16
C PRO A 18 8.69 -14.37 -15.75
N LYS A 19 8.46 -13.79 -16.94
CA LYS A 19 7.13 -13.72 -17.59
C LYS A 19 6.43 -15.08 -17.72
N ALA A 20 7.18 -16.15 -17.99
CA ALA A 20 6.65 -17.51 -18.11
C ALA A 20 5.94 -18.02 -16.83
N ASN A 21 6.43 -17.62 -15.65
CA ASN A 21 5.95 -18.13 -14.36
C ASN A 21 5.00 -17.15 -13.64
N ARG A 22 4.69 -16.00 -14.23
CA ARG A 22 3.88 -14.95 -13.57
C ARG A 22 2.43 -15.37 -13.33
N LYS A 23 1.87 -16.33 -14.08
CA LYS A 23 0.47 -16.74 -13.92
C LYS A 23 0.18 -17.22 -12.50
N ALA A 24 1.01 -18.11 -11.96
CA ALA A 24 0.86 -18.61 -10.59
C ALA A 24 1.01 -17.48 -9.57
N VAL A 25 2.03 -16.62 -9.75
CA VAL A 25 2.30 -15.48 -8.85
C VAL A 25 1.13 -14.49 -8.83
N ARG A 26 0.52 -14.19 -9.99
CA ARG A 26 -0.65 -13.32 -10.08
C ARG A 26 -1.83 -13.88 -9.29
N ILE A 27 -2.12 -15.18 -9.43
CA ILE A 27 -3.19 -15.84 -8.67
C ILE A 27 -2.92 -15.72 -7.16
N VAL A 28 -1.70 -16.03 -6.72
CA VAL A 28 -1.31 -15.95 -5.31
C VAL A 28 -1.47 -14.53 -4.77
N VAL A 29 -1.01 -13.51 -5.50
CA VAL A 29 -1.13 -12.10 -5.09
C VAL A 29 -2.59 -11.66 -4.98
N VAL A 30 -3.43 -12.07 -5.92
CA VAL A 30 -4.88 -11.74 -5.89
C VAL A 30 -5.55 -12.42 -4.69
N LEU A 31 -5.33 -13.72 -4.49
CA LEU A 31 -5.88 -14.45 -3.34
C LEU A 31 -5.40 -13.86 -2.02
N PHE A 32 -4.11 -13.55 -1.91
CA PHE A 32 -3.54 -12.91 -0.73
C PHE A 32 -4.15 -11.53 -0.47
N SER A 33 -4.42 -10.75 -1.52
CA SER A 33 -5.05 -9.43 -1.36
C SER A 33 -6.48 -9.51 -0.80
N LEU A 34 -7.23 -10.57 -1.13
CA LEU A 34 -8.58 -10.79 -0.63
C LEU A 34 -8.60 -11.14 0.88
N VAL A 35 -7.54 -11.77 1.39
CA VAL A 35 -7.43 -12.12 2.82
C VAL A 35 -7.52 -10.88 3.70
N PHE A 36 -7.05 -9.71 3.23
CA PHE A 36 -7.12 -8.47 4.01
C PHE A 36 -8.55 -7.97 4.28
N LEU A 37 -9.55 -8.38 3.49
CA LEU A 37 -10.95 -8.02 3.74
C LEU A 37 -11.55 -8.80 4.91
N PHE A 38 -11.14 -10.07 5.07
CA PHE A 38 -11.76 -10.98 6.03
C PHE A 38 -11.78 -10.44 7.47
N PRO A 39 -10.66 -10.04 8.09
CA PRO A 39 -10.68 -9.56 9.47
C PRO A 39 -11.50 -8.26 9.61
N GLN A 40 -11.50 -7.39 8.60
CA GLN A 40 -12.22 -6.13 8.64
C GLN A 40 -13.74 -6.34 8.61
N VAL A 41 -14.20 -7.16 7.66
CA VAL A 41 -15.64 -7.47 7.50
C VAL A 41 -16.14 -8.28 8.69
N TYR A 42 -15.35 -9.26 9.15
CA TYR A 42 -15.69 -10.06 10.32
C TYR A 42 -15.90 -9.18 11.57
N ILE A 43 -14.92 -8.33 11.88
CA ILE A 43 -14.97 -7.47 13.07
C ILE A 43 -16.06 -6.39 12.94
N ALA A 44 -16.23 -5.77 11.77
CA ALA A 44 -17.19 -4.68 11.59
C ALA A 44 -18.66 -5.16 11.61
N PHE A 45 -18.96 -6.32 11.02
CA PHE A 45 -20.35 -6.75 10.80
C PHE A 45 -20.82 -7.90 11.70
N PHE A 46 -19.93 -8.86 12.01
CA PHE A 46 -20.30 -10.09 12.72
C PHE A 46 -20.08 -10.00 14.23
N ILE A 47 -19.16 -9.17 14.70
CA ILE A 47 -18.97 -8.92 16.13
C ILE A 47 -19.98 -7.88 16.60
N GLU A 48 -21.00 -8.32 17.36
CA GLU A 48 -22.03 -7.41 17.90
C GLU A 48 -21.45 -6.34 18.81
N ARG A 49 -20.38 -6.67 19.53
CA ARG A 49 -19.69 -5.75 20.43
C ARG A 49 -19.17 -4.52 19.68
N SER A 50 -18.77 -4.64 18.40
CA SER A 50 -18.28 -3.54 17.57
C SER A 50 -19.31 -2.44 17.29
N LYS A 51 -20.60 -2.69 17.57
CA LYS A 51 -21.70 -1.71 17.40
C LYS A 51 -22.02 -0.95 18.69
N ARG A 52 -21.32 -1.25 19.79
CA ARG A 52 -21.49 -0.54 21.06
C ARG A 52 -20.92 0.88 20.97
N TYR A 53 -21.38 1.72 21.88
CA TYR A 53 -20.93 3.09 21.97
C TYR A 53 -19.43 3.18 22.27
N CYS A 54 -18.76 4.05 21.53
CA CYS A 54 -17.38 4.50 21.67
C CYS A 54 -17.41 6.01 21.37
N ASP A 55 -16.60 6.79 22.10
CA ASP A 55 -16.50 8.25 21.95
C ASP A 55 -16.03 8.65 20.54
N GLN A 56 -15.20 7.82 19.91
CA GLN A 56 -14.75 7.99 18.52
C GLN A 56 -15.57 7.17 17.52
N PRO A 57 -15.77 7.65 16.28
CA PRO A 57 -16.53 6.96 15.25
C PRO A 57 -15.73 5.81 14.59
N LEU A 58 -15.09 4.94 15.39
CA LEU A 58 -14.20 3.87 14.93
C LEU A 58 -14.87 2.92 13.94
N LEU A 59 -16.17 2.65 14.11
CA LEU A 59 -16.92 1.79 13.19
C LEU A 59 -17.03 2.43 11.79
N ASN A 60 -17.36 3.72 11.71
CA ASN A 60 -17.46 4.45 10.44
C ASN A 60 -16.10 4.57 9.75
N ILE A 61 -15.05 4.79 10.54
CA ILE A 61 -13.67 4.81 10.05
C ILE A 61 -13.27 3.41 9.53
N SER A 62 -13.67 2.34 10.22
CA SER A 62 -13.41 0.95 9.79
C SER A 62 -14.16 0.59 8.50
N VAL A 63 -15.44 1.00 8.36
CA VAL A 63 -16.19 0.87 7.10
C VAL A 63 -15.48 1.61 5.96
N SER A 64 -14.97 2.81 6.22
CA SER A 64 -14.15 3.54 5.24
C SER A 64 -12.87 2.76 4.88
N CYS A 65 -12.20 2.14 5.85
CA CYS A 65 -11.04 1.28 5.61
C CYS A 65 -11.38 0.07 4.72
N ILE A 66 -12.57 -0.51 4.85
CA ILE A 66 -13.04 -1.60 3.97
C ILE A 66 -13.14 -1.11 2.53
N VAL A 67 -13.69 0.10 2.29
CA VAL A 67 -13.74 0.71 0.94
C VAL A 67 -12.34 0.92 0.37
N PHE A 68 -11.41 1.44 1.17
CA PHE A 68 -10.01 1.58 0.76
C PHE A 68 -9.33 0.23 0.48
N THR A 69 -9.72 -0.83 1.20
CA THR A 69 -9.22 -2.19 0.96
C THR A 69 -9.73 -2.75 -0.35
N PHE A 70 -10.99 -2.52 -0.73
CA PHE A 70 -11.49 -2.88 -2.06
C PHE A 70 -10.72 -2.15 -3.17
N ALA A 71 -10.45 -0.86 -3.00
CA ALA A 71 -9.64 -0.10 -3.95
C ALA A 71 -8.20 -0.65 -4.04
N MET A 72 -7.58 -0.98 -2.91
CA MET A 72 -6.26 -1.65 -2.87
C MET A 72 -6.26 -2.96 -3.65
N ILE A 73 -7.27 -3.81 -3.46
CA ILE A 73 -7.41 -5.08 -4.17
C ILE A 73 -7.55 -4.84 -5.67
N ALA A 74 -8.40 -3.89 -6.08
CA ALA A 74 -8.58 -3.52 -7.48
C ALA A 74 -7.26 -3.05 -8.11
N PHE A 75 -6.53 -2.15 -7.46
CA PHE A 75 -5.21 -1.71 -7.95
C PHE A 75 -4.20 -2.86 -8.00
N SER A 76 -4.18 -3.73 -6.99
CA SER A 76 -3.29 -4.90 -6.95
C SER A 76 -3.57 -5.84 -8.12
N PHE A 77 -4.84 -6.10 -8.42
CA PHE A 77 -5.27 -6.89 -9.56
C PHE A 77 -4.88 -6.23 -10.89
N LEU A 78 -5.21 -4.95 -11.09
CA LEU A 78 -4.90 -4.22 -12.32
C LEU A 78 -3.38 -4.19 -12.56
N PHE A 79 -2.59 -3.95 -11.53
CA PHE A 79 -1.12 -3.93 -11.63
C PHE A 79 -0.50 -5.31 -11.83
N ALA A 80 -1.11 -6.36 -11.31
CA ALA A 80 -0.68 -7.73 -11.55
C ALA A 80 -0.93 -8.15 -13.01
N MET A 81 -2.03 -7.68 -13.61
CA MET A 81 -2.50 -8.12 -14.93
C MET A 81 -2.00 -7.26 -16.09
N MET A 82 -1.87 -5.94 -15.92
CA MET A 82 -1.54 -5.00 -17.00
C MET A 82 -0.03 -4.88 -17.24
N GLU A 83 0.41 -5.18 -18.45
CA GLU A 83 1.77 -4.96 -18.95
C GLU A 83 1.73 -4.46 -20.41
N PRO A 84 2.15 -3.21 -20.71
CA PRO A 84 2.56 -2.14 -19.79
C PRO A 84 1.37 -1.54 -19.00
N VAL A 85 1.67 -0.87 -17.89
CA VAL A 85 0.64 -0.19 -17.07
C VAL A 85 0.33 1.18 -17.68
N PRO A 86 -0.95 1.49 -17.99
CA PRO A 86 -1.32 2.77 -18.59
C PRO A 86 -1.04 3.94 -17.64
N TRP A 87 -0.68 5.09 -18.21
CA TRP A 87 -0.29 6.28 -17.45
C TRP A 87 -1.40 6.80 -16.54
N GLN A 88 -2.65 6.79 -17.04
CA GLN A 88 -3.83 7.22 -16.31
C GLN A 88 -4.02 6.41 -15.01
N LEU A 89 -3.73 5.10 -15.06
CA LEU A 89 -3.83 4.24 -13.88
C LEU A 89 -2.74 4.56 -12.84
N LYS A 90 -1.53 4.94 -13.28
CA LYS A 90 -0.46 5.37 -12.38
C LYS A 90 -0.84 6.67 -11.64
N ILE A 91 -1.41 7.63 -12.36
CA ILE A 91 -1.91 8.88 -11.74
C ILE A 91 -3.01 8.57 -10.72
N ALA A 92 -4.03 7.80 -11.13
CA ALA A 92 -5.12 7.43 -10.23
C ALA A 92 -4.61 6.72 -8.97
N PHE A 93 -3.58 5.88 -9.11
CA PHE A 93 -2.95 5.20 -7.98
C PHE A 93 -2.23 6.15 -7.02
N HIS A 94 -1.61 7.22 -7.49
CA HIS A 94 -0.99 8.22 -6.62
C HIS A 94 -2.03 9.08 -5.89
N PHE A 95 -3.15 9.44 -6.54
CA PHE A 95 -4.28 10.08 -5.84
C PHE A 95 -4.88 9.16 -4.77
N PHE A 96 -5.05 7.88 -5.08
CA PHE A 96 -5.43 6.87 -4.10
C PHE A 96 -4.42 6.79 -2.96
N GLY A 97 -3.12 6.91 -3.26
CA GLY A 97 -2.06 7.10 -2.28
C GLY A 97 -2.38 8.24 -1.33
N PHE A 98 -2.54 9.45 -1.83
CA PHE A 98 -2.86 10.61 -1.00
C PHE A 98 -4.11 10.39 -0.12
N GLY A 99 -5.19 9.86 -0.68
CA GLY A 99 -6.39 9.51 0.10
C GLY A 99 -6.09 8.47 1.20
N SER A 100 -5.27 7.46 0.90
CA SER A 100 -4.83 6.46 1.88
C SER A 100 -4.00 7.08 3.00
N LEU A 101 -3.26 8.16 2.74
CA LEU A 101 -2.46 8.86 3.75
C LEU A 101 -3.39 9.56 4.74
N LEU A 102 -4.29 10.38 4.22
CA LEU A 102 -5.28 11.09 5.03
C LEU A 102 -6.11 10.12 5.86
N MET A 103 -6.61 9.04 5.24
CA MET A 103 -7.38 8.01 5.94
C MET A 103 -6.55 7.36 7.07
N GLY A 104 -5.27 7.08 6.82
CA GLY A 104 -4.38 6.52 7.82
C GLY A 104 -4.08 7.46 8.99
N LEU A 105 -3.91 8.76 8.71
CA LEU A 105 -3.69 9.78 9.74
C LEU A 105 -4.94 9.97 10.60
N VAL A 106 -6.12 10.07 9.99
CA VAL A 106 -7.41 10.16 10.70
C VAL A 106 -7.62 8.93 11.57
N LEU A 107 -7.42 7.73 11.01
CA LEU A 107 -7.55 6.48 11.75
C LEU A 107 -6.59 6.42 12.95
N PHE A 108 -5.33 6.80 12.77
CA PHE A 108 -4.34 6.79 13.83
C PHE A 108 -4.68 7.80 14.93
N ALA A 109 -5.02 9.03 14.56
CA ALA A 109 -5.43 10.06 15.52
C ALA A 109 -6.67 9.64 16.32
N SER A 110 -7.72 9.18 15.65
CA SER A 110 -8.94 8.68 16.31
C SER A 110 -8.70 7.43 17.15
N SER A 111 -7.67 6.63 16.86
CA SER A 111 -7.32 5.47 17.70
C SER A 111 -6.49 5.85 18.92
N LEU A 112 -5.86 7.02 18.94
CA LEU A 112 -5.13 7.54 20.11
C LEU A 112 -6.03 8.37 21.03
N ASP A 113 -7.06 9.00 20.48
CA ASP A 113 -8.02 9.86 21.17
C ASP A 113 -9.21 9.08 21.74
N VAL A 114 -8.95 7.94 22.37
CA VAL A 114 -9.98 7.10 23.03
C VAL A 114 -9.54 6.72 24.43
N ILE A 115 -10.46 6.82 25.39
CA ILE A 115 -10.21 6.42 26.78
C ILE A 115 -10.83 5.05 27.06
N ASP A 116 -12.07 4.84 26.59
CA ASP A 116 -12.90 3.71 27.00
C ASP A 116 -13.14 2.66 25.90
N CYS A 117 -12.83 2.97 24.64
CA CYS A 117 -13.05 2.05 23.52
C CYS A 117 -12.30 0.71 23.61
N PRO A 118 -11.08 0.63 24.20
CA PRO A 118 -10.42 -0.66 24.45
C PRO A 118 -11.24 -1.58 25.37
N LYS A 119 -12.11 -1.02 26.22
CA LYS A 119 -12.95 -1.79 27.16
C LYS A 119 -14.27 -2.22 26.53
N TYR A 120 -14.90 -1.34 25.75
CA TYR A 120 -16.23 -1.59 25.19
C TYR A 120 -16.23 -2.25 23.82
N VAL A 121 -15.24 -1.93 22.96
CA VAL A 121 -15.11 -2.40 21.58
C VAL A 121 -13.67 -2.88 21.25
N PRO A 122 -13.07 -3.78 22.05
CA PRO A 122 -11.65 -4.11 21.97
C PRO A 122 -11.22 -4.61 20.58
N GLU A 123 -11.99 -5.49 19.95
CA GLU A 123 -11.64 -6.09 18.67
C GLU A 123 -11.55 -5.05 17.56
N LEU A 124 -12.52 -4.13 17.52
CA LEU A 124 -12.54 -3.01 16.58
C LEU A 124 -11.40 -2.02 16.87
N TYR A 125 -11.18 -1.70 18.14
CA TYR A 125 -10.10 -0.81 18.57
C TYR A 125 -8.73 -1.32 18.13
N TYR A 126 -8.39 -2.57 18.45
CA TYR A 126 -7.07 -3.12 18.10
C TYR A 126 -6.88 -3.28 16.59
N LEU A 127 -7.95 -3.59 15.84
CA LEU A 127 -7.90 -3.58 14.38
C LEU A 127 -7.57 -2.17 13.86
N CYS A 128 -8.32 -1.16 14.29
CA CYS A 128 -8.12 0.24 13.91
C CYS A 128 -6.71 0.74 14.27
N LEU A 129 -6.26 0.46 15.49
CA LEU A 129 -4.92 0.81 15.95
C LEU A 129 -3.84 0.15 15.10
N SER A 130 -3.97 -1.15 14.81
CA SER A 130 -3.00 -1.88 13.98
C SER A 130 -2.86 -1.26 12.58
N PHE A 131 -3.99 -0.90 11.95
CA PHE A 131 -4.00 -0.24 10.65
C PHE A 131 -3.44 1.18 10.71
N GLY A 132 -3.71 1.91 11.79
CA GLY A 132 -3.09 3.20 12.05
C GLY A 132 -1.57 3.10 12.13
N ILE A 133 -1.04 2.16 12.92
CA ILE A 133 0.41 1.90 13.04
C ILE A 133 1.00 1.54 11.67
N PHE A 134 0.40 0.60 10.94
CA PHE A 134 0.86 0.24 9.60
C PHE A 134 0.80 1.42 8.63
N ALA A 135 -0.19 2.30 8.75
CA ALA A 135 -0.27 3.51 7.93
C ALA A 135 0.87 4.50 8.23
N ILE A 136 1.26 4.69 9.49
CA ILE A 136 2.41 5.53 9.85
C ILE A 136 3.72 4.91 9.37
N LEU A 137 3.93 3.61 9.63
CA LEU A 137 5.14 2.90 9.20
C LEU A 137 5.30 2.96 7.66
N SER A 138 4.22 2.73 6.93
CA SER A 138 4.23 2.82 5.46
C SER A 138 4.29 4.26 4.92
N ALA A 139 3.99 5.28 5.72
CA ALA A 139 4.26 6.67 5.35
C ALA A 139 5.77 6.93 5.27
N GLY A 140 6.56 6.30 6.15
CA GLY A 140 8.02 6.35 6.12
C GLY A 140 8.61 5.92 4.77
N PHE A 141 8.00 4.91 4.13
CA PHE A 141 8.39 4.50 2.77
C PHE A 141 8.24 5.64 1.76
N ILE A 142 7.14 6.40 1.79
CA ILE A 142 6.97 7.54 0.89
C ILE A 142 7.97 8.65 1.21
N ILE A 143 8.21 8.94 2.49
CA ILE A 143 9.20 9.97 2.88
C ILE A 143 10.58 9.63 2.30
N ILE A 144 10.95 8.36 2.28
CA ILE A 144 12.22 7.89 1.70
C ILE A 144 12.17 7.94 0.17
N MET A 145 11.11 7.45 -0.46
CA MET A 145 11.06 7.26 -1.93
C MET A 145 10.73 8.53 -2.71
N LEU A 146 9.94 9.44 -2.13
CA LEU A 146 9.43 10.64 -2.80
C LEU A 146 10.56 11.59 -3.24
N PRO A 147 11.64 11.82 -2.47
CA PRO A 147 12.81 12.54 -2.96
C PRO A 147 13.40 11.93 -4.23
N PHE A 148 13.58 10.59 -4.28
CA PHE A 148 14.12 9.92 -5.46
C PHE A 148 13.18 10.07 -6.67
N TRP A 149 11.87 9.96 -6.47
CA TRP A 149 10.89 10.19 -7.54
C TRP A 149 10.89 11.63 -8.03
N LEU A 150 11.02 12.61 -7.13
CA LEU A 150 11.06 14.02 -7.48
C LEU A 150 12.34 14.36 -8.25
N VAL A 151 13.50 13.88 -7.79
CA VAL A 151 14.78 14.06 -8.48
C VAL A 151 14.71 13.43 -9.87
N ASN A 152 14.19 12.20 -10.01
CA ASN A 152 14.07 11.56 -11.32
C ASN A 152 13.02 12.21 -12.24
N TYR A 153 12.04 12.94 -11.68
CA TYR A 153 11.07 13.71 -12.46
C TYR A 153 11.68 15.04 -12.97
N LEU A 154 12.45 15.73 -12.13
CA LEU A 154 13.12 16.99 -12.48
C LEU A 154 14.37 16.76 -13.36
N TRP A 155 15.10 15.69 -13.10
CA TRP A 155 16.28 15.24 -13.84
C TRP A 155 16.09 13.79 -14.28
N PRO A 156 15.54 13.55 -15.48
CA PRO A 156 15.36 12.21 -16.01
C PRO A 156 16.66 11.42 -15.97
N ASP A 157 16.57 10.12 -15.67
CA ASP A 157 17.70 9.18 -15.59
C ASP A 157 18.71 9.46 -14.44
N SER A 158 18.38 10.32 -13.48
CA SER A 158 19.21 10.50 -12.28
C SER A 158 19.18 9.29 -11.33
N VAL A 159 18.18 8.41 -11.45
CA VAL A 159 18.01 7.19 -10.65
C VAL A 159 18.14 5.97 -11.55
N LEU A 160 18.95 4.99 -11.16
CA LEU A 160 19.21 3.78 -11.94
C LEU A 160 17.91 2.99 -12.21
N ASN A 161 17.50 2.95 -13.47
CA ASN A 161 16.46 2.07 -13.98
C ASN A 161 17.07 0.81 -14.59
N ARG A 162 17.23 -0.23 -13.75
CA ARG A 162 17.77 -1.54 -14.14
C ARG A 162 17.02 -2.22 -15.29
N ARG A 163 15.74 -1.88 -15.48
CA ARG A 163 14.86 -2.54 -16.45
C ARG A 163 14.96 -1.93 -17.84
N GLU A 164 15.14 -0.62 -17.90
CA GLU A 164 15.38 0.12 -19.14
C GLU A 164 16.88 0.27 -19.44
N ARG A 165 17.74 -0.15 -18.51
CA ARG A 165 19.20 0.08 -18.53
C ARG A 165 19.53 1.56 -18.71
N ARG A 166 18.78 2.42 -18.02
CA ARG A 166 18.98 3.88 -18.02
C ARG A 166 19.34 4.36 -16.63
N GLY A 167 20.08 5.46 -16.56
CA GLY A 167 20.48 6.16 -15.34
C GLY A 167 21.87 5.85 -14.80
N VAL A 168 22.27 6.62 -13.78
CA VAL A 168 23.66 6.69 -13.29
C VAL A 168 24.00 5.53 -12.33
N CYS A 169 25.01 4.73 -12.65
CA CYS A 169 25.56 3.65 -11.79
C CYS A 169 26.90 4.11 -11.20
N TYR A 170 27.04 4.09 -9.86
CA TYR A 170 28.24 4.58 -9.15
C TYR A 170 29.21 3.47 -8.70
N GLU A 171 28.97 2.20 -9.04
CA GLU A 171 29.88 1.10 -8.65
C GLU A 171 31.13 1.04 -9.54
N PRO A 172 32.35 0.98 -8.95
CA PRO A 172 33.56 0.65 -9.69
C PRO A 172 33.51 -0.84 -10.07
N VAL A 173 33.28 -1.10 -11.36
CA VAL A 173 33.14 -2.43 -11.95
C VAL A 173 34.39 -3.30 -11.73
N LYS A 174 34.22 -4.45 -11.06
CA LYS A 174 35.09 -5.60 -11.28
C LYS A 174 34.39 -6.85 -11.83
N CYS A 175 33.08 -7.06 -11.64
CA CYS A 175 32.46 -8.34 -12.07
C CYS A 175 31.03 -8.33 -12.61
N CYS A 176 30.28 -7.21 -12.65
CA CYS A 176 28.89 -7.23 -13.15
C CYS A 176 28.55 -6.01 -14.02
N THR A 177 27.86 -6.27 -15.14
CA THR A 177 27.52 -5.33 -16.22
C THR A 177 26.53 -4.23 -15.79
N CYS A 178 27.03 -3.11 -15.26
CA CYS A 178 26.38 -1.81 -15.45
C CYS A 178 26.62 -1.38 -16.90
N LEU A 179 25.56 -1.26 -17.69
CA LEU A 179 25.67 -1.25 -19.16
C LEU A 179 26.14 0.06 -19.79
N TRP A 180 26.40 1.13 -19.03
CA TRP A 180 26.95 2.37 -19.60
C TRP A 180 27.83 3.09 -18.57
N HIS A 181 29.11 3.20 -18.92
CA HIS A 181 30.07 4.16 -18.39
C HIS A 181 29.91 5.48 -19.18
N ILE A 182 30.18 6.63 -18.55
CA ILE A 182 30.79 7.75 -19.28
C ILE A 182 32.23 7.37 -19.54
#